data_AF-A0A7Y9XKS6-F1
#
_entry.id   AF-A0A7Y9XKS6-F1
#
_cell.length_a   1.000
_cell.length_b   1.000
_cell.length_c   1.000
_cell.angle_alpha   90.00
_cell.angle_beta   90.00
_cell.angle_gamma   90.00
#
_symmetry.space_group_name_H-M   'P 1'
#
loop_
_entity.id
_entity.type
_entity.pdbx_description
1 polymer ?
#
loop_
_entity_poly.entity_id
_entity_poly.type
_entity_poly.pdbx_seq_one_letter_code
_entity_poly.pdbx_strand_id
1 'polypeptide(L)'
;MLRSFCVAVLSLLLLVGCAQQPAKDDSLYRELGEKPGITRIVEGMLLNVARDERIVHFFAKVDIAGLRDKLVDKFCVIAGGPCVYTGDTLEESHKGQKLTPSHFNALVENLQVAMESEGVPTPTQNRLLARLAVLRGQVIEQ
;
A
#
# COMPACT_ATOMS: atom_id res chain seq x y z
N MET A 1 -37.90 36.23 -59.23
CA MET A 1 -36.81 35.36 -58.73
C MET A 1 -37.01 35.19 -57.23
N LEU A 2 -37.67 34.11 -56.82
CA LEU A 2 -37.88 33.81 -55.41
C LEU A 2 -38.15 32.32 -55.28
N ARG A 3 -37.33 31.60 -54.50
CA ARG A 3 -37.72 30.42 -53.73
C ARG A 3 -36.62 30.03 -52.76
N SER A 4 -36.89 30.33 -51.50
CA SER A 4 -36.19 29.88 -50.30
C SER A 4 -35.96 28.37 -50.31
N PHE A 5 -34.80 27.94 -49.84
CA PHE A 5 -34.64 26.65 -49.20
C PHE A 5 -33.83 26.84 -47.91
N CYS A 6 -34.54 26.95 -46.80
CA CYS A 6 -34.01 26.74 -45.46
C CYS A 6 -33.56 25.28 -45.37
N VAL A 7 -32.25 25.04 -45.29
CA VAL A 7 -31.73 23.75 -44.84
C VAL A 7 -31.61 23.84 -43.33
N ALA A 8 -32.48 23.09 -42.65
CA ALA A 8 -32.56 22.98 -41.21
C ALA A 8 -31.25 22.38 -40.65
N VAL A 9 -30.64 23.10 -39.71
CA VAL A 9 -29.52 22.60 -38.89
C VAL A 9 -30.09 21.62 -37.87
N LEU A 10 -29.93 20.32 -38.12
CA LEU A 10 -30.25 19.28 -37.13
C LEU A 10 -29.06 19.17 -36.15
N SER A 11 -29.16 19.88 -35.03
CA SER A 11 -28.20 19.82 -33.92
C SER A 11 -28.29 18.46 -33.22
N LEU A 12 -27.32 17.57 -33.48
CA LEU A 12 -27.16 16.29 -32.82
C LEU A 12 -26.62 16.53 -31.39
N LEU A 13 -27.49 16.50 -30.39
CA LEU A 13 -27.13 16.52 -28.96
C LEU A 13 -26.37 15.23 -28.60
N LEU A 14 -25.04 15.29 -28.59
CA LEU A 14 -24.20 14.26 -28.02
C LEU A 14 -24.33 14.29 -26.50
N LEU A 15 -25.14 13.38 -25.95
CA LEU A 15 -25.13 13.03 -24.54
C LEU A 15 -23.79 12.34 -24.22
N VAL A 16 -22.78 13.14 -23.90
CA VAL A 16 -21.54 12.64 -23.29
C VAL A 16 -21.89 12.26 -21.86
N GLY A 17 -22.31 11.00 -21.67
CA GLY A 17 -22.36 10.39 -20.36
C GLY A 17 -20.93 10.26 -19.85
N CYS A 18 -20.54 11.09 -18.89
CA CYS A 18 -19.32 10.87 -18.12
C CYS A 18 -19.47 9.52 -17.40
N ALA A 19 -18.86 8.47 -17.94
CA ALA A 19 -18.62 7.26 -17.18
C ALA A 19 -17.68 7.63 -16.02
N GLN A 20 -18.24 7.98 -14.86
CA GLN A 20 -17.46 8.12 -13.63
C GLN A 20 -16.97 6.73 -13.27
N GLN A 21 -15.72 6.42 -13.64
CA GLN A 21 -15.01 5.29 -13.06
C GLN A 21 -15.08 5.44 -11.54
N PRO A 22 -15.41 4.38 -10.79
CA PRO A 22 -15.38 4.45 -9.34
C PRO A 22 -14.00 4.93 -8.92
N ALA A 23 -13.96 6.01 -8.12
CA ALA A 23 -12.71 6.50 -7.57
C ALA A 23 -12.04 5.34 -6.81
N LYS A 24 -10.73 5.14 -7.03
CA LYS A 24 -9.93 4.18 -6.29
C LYS A 24 -10.14 4.44 -4.79
N ASP A 25 -10.56 3.44 -4.03
CA ASP A 25 -10.78 3.57 -2.58
C ASP A 25 -9.44 3.81 -1.86
N ASP A 26 -9.16 5.08 -1.60
CA ASP A 26 -8.00 5.60 -0.87
C ASP A 26 -8.33 5.94 0.59
N SER A 27 -9.49 5.52 1.11
CA SER A 27 -9.92 5.84 2.47
C SER A 27 -8.91 5.33 3.52
N LEU A 28 -8.39 4.11 3.35
CA LEU A 28 -7.37 3.56 4.25
C LEU A 28 -6.07 4.36 4.19
N TYR A 29 -5.64 4.79 3.00
CA TYR A 29 -4.46 5.65 2.85
C TYR A 29 -4.62 6.98 3.61
N ARG A 30 -5.79 7.61 3.53
CA ARG A 30 -6.09 8.84 4.30
C ARG A 30 -6.13 8.59 5.81
N GLU A 31 -6.78 7.52 6.26
CA GLU A 31 -6.86 7.16 7.68
C GLU A 31 -5.49 6.83 8.30
N LEU A 32 -4.55 6.32 7.51
CA LEU A 32 -3.17 6.07 7.93
C LEU A 32 -2.31 7.36 7.96
N GLY A 33 -2.90 8.53 7.70
CA GLY A 33 -2.17 9.80 7.65
C GLY A 33 -1.36 9.99 6.37
N GLU A 34 -1.83 9.39 5.27
CA GLU A 34 -1.22 9.49 3.95
C GLU A 34 0.26 9.03 3.95
N LYS A 35 1.05 9.44 2.95
CA LYS A 35 2.47 9.06 2.88
C LYS A 35 3.25 9.43 4.15
N PRO A 36 3.10 10.62 4.76
CA PRO A 36 3.82 10.97 5.99
C PRO A 36 3.48 10.06 7.18
N GLY A 37 2.21 9.70 7.36
CA GLY A 37 1.81 8.78 8.44
C GLY A 37 2.31 7.36 8.20
N ILE A 38 2.23 6.87 6.96
CA ILE A 38 2.80 5.58 6.57
C ILE A 38 4.31 5.56 6.80
N THR A 39 5.04 6.64 6.49
CA THR A 39 6.47 6.75 6.78
C THR A 39 6.76 6.55 8.26
N ARG A 40 6.06 7.26 9.15
CA ARG A 40 6.29 7.12 10.61
C ARG A 40 5.99 5.70 11.11
N ILE A 41 4.92 5.08 10.61
CA ILE A 41 4.58 3.69 10.93
C ILE A 41 5.70 2.73 10.48
N VAL A 42 6.21 2.88 9.26
CA VAL A 42 7.28 2.03 8.72
C VAL A 42 8.58 2.24 9.51
N GLU A 43 8.95 3.48 9.81
CA GLU A 43 10.15 3.78 10.60
C GLU A 43 10.03 3.21 12.03
N GLY A 44 8.87 3.36 12.67
CA GLY A 44 8.58 2.74 13.96
C GLY A 44 8.67 1.22 13.92
N MET A 45 8.12 0.59 12.87
CA MET A 45 8.21 -0.87 12.68
C MET A 45 9.68 -1.32 12.55
N LEU A 46 10.48 -0.63 11.74
CA LEU A 46 11.91 -0.96 11.56
C LEU A 46 12.72 -0.76 12.85
N LEU A 47 12.39 0.26 13.66
CA LEU A 47 13.00 0.45 14.98
C LEU A 47 12.62 -0.67 15.97
N ASN A 48 11.39 -1.18 15.89
CA ASN A 48 10.96 -2.32 16.71
C ASN A 48 11.67 -3.61 16.26
N VAL A 49 11.74 -3.86 14.95
CA VAL A 49 12.49 -4.98 14.35
C VAL A 49 13.96 -4.97 14.76
N ALA A 50 14.60 -3.79 14.83
CA ALA A 50 15.99 -3.66 15.25
C ALA A 50 16.25 -4.13 16.71
N ARG A 51 15.20 -4.30 17.50
CA ARG A 51 15.25 -4.78 18.90
C ARG A 51 14.65 -6.18 19.06
N ASP A 52 14.14 -6.79 18.00
CA ASP A 52 13.49 -8.09 18.03
C ASP A 52 14.48 -9.21 17.67
N GLU A 53 15.03 -9.87 18.69
CA GLU A 53 16.01 -10.96 18.54
C GLU A 53 15.50 -12.11 17.65
N ARG A 54 14.17 -12.29 17.54
CA ARG A 54 13.55 -13.34 16.72
C ARG A 54 13.82 -13.13 15.22
N ILE A 55 14.00 -11.88 14.77
CA ILE A 55 14.05 -11.56 13.34
C ILE A 55 15.13 -10.55 12.93
N VAL A 56 15.75 -9.82 13.86
CA VAL A 56 16.75 -8.78 13.55
C VAL A 56 17.91 -9.28 12.67
N HIS A 57 18.29 -10.55 12.84
CA HIS A 57 19.39 -11.16 12.10
C HIS A 57 19.14 -11.26 10.58
N PHE A 58 17.88 -11.31 10.13
CA PHE A 58 17.54 -11.27 8.69
C PHE A 58 17.90 -9.93 8.05
N PHE A 59 17.99 -8.86 8.84
CA PHE A 59 18.20 -7.50 8.36
C PHE A 59 19.67 -7.04 8.43
N ALA A 60 20.58 -7.87 8.96
CA ALA A 60 21.96 -7.48 9.26
C ALA A 60 22.80 -7.00 8.05
N LYS A 61 22.40 -7.36 6.83
CA LYS A 61 23.07 -6.97 5.57
C LYS A 61 22.16 -6.17 4.63
N VAL A 62 20.99 -5.75 5.12
CA VAL A 62 20.02 -5.01 4.32
C VAL A 62 20.36 -3.52 4.37
N ASP A 63 20.29 -2.85 3.23
CA ASP A 63 20.24 -1.39 3.21
C ASP A 63 18.90 -0.92 3.81
N ILE A 64 18.92 -0.55 5.09
CA ILE A 64 17.73 -0.18 5.85
C ILE A 64 17.09 1.11 5.29
N ALA A 65 17.88 2.04 4.76
CA ALA A 65 17.33 3.26 4.18
C ALA A 65 16.56 2.95 2.89
N GLY A 66 17.16 2.15 2.00
CA GLY A 66 16.48 1.65 0.81
C GLY A 66 15.24 0.81 1.13
N LEU A 67 15.34 -0.09 2.13
CA LEU A 67 14.21 -0.91 2.58
C LEU A 67 13.05 -0.05 3.08
N ARG A 68 13.33 0.98 3.89
CA ARG A 68 12.31 1.92 4.37
C ARG A 68 11.54 2.51 3.19
N ASP A 69 12.24 3.04 2.19
CA ASP A 69 11.58 3.68 1.05
C ASP A 69 10.68 2.71 0.28
N LYS A 70 11.15 1.48 0.06
CA LYS A 70 10.37 0.43 -0.60
C LYS A 70 9.15 0.00 0.22
N LEU A 71 9.27 -0.12 1.54
CA LEU A 71 8.15 -0.44 2.43
C LEU A 71 7.11 0.67 2.48
N VAL A 72 7.54 1.94 2.53
CA VAL A 72 6.63 3.10 2.46
C VAL A 72 5.82 3.08 1.17
N ASP A 73 6.49 2.91 0.03
CA ASP A 73 5.78 2.87 -1.26
C ASP A 73 4.86 1.64 -1.36
N LYS A 74 5.29 0.47 -0.87
CA LYS A 74 4.47 -0.75 -0.85
C LYS A 74 3.23 -0.57 0.00
N PHE A 75 3.37 -0.04 1.22
CA PHE A 75 2.24 0.19 2.13
C PHE A 75 1.31 1.27 1.60
N CYS A 76 1.85 2.32 0.99
CA CYS A 76 1.05 3.32 0.29
C CYS A 76 0.19 2.71 -0.82
N VAL A 77 0.76 1.86 -1.68
CA VAL A 77 0.00 1.15 -2.74
C VAL A 77 -1.09 0.26 -2.11
N ILE A 78 -0.73 -0.54 -1.10
CA ILE A 78 -1.65 -1.46 -0.42
C ILE A 78 -2.80 -0.70 0.25
N ALA A 79 -2.52 0.46 0.82
CA ALA A 79 -3.52 1.33 1.44
C ALA A 79 -4.45 2.03 0.43
N GLY A 80 -4.20 1.88 -0.88
CA GLY A 80 -4.96 2.53 -1.95
C GLY A 80 -4.43 3.89 -2.38
N GLY A 81 -3.30 4.32 -1.83
CA GLY A 81 -2.66 5.60 -2.13
C GLY A 81 -2.13 5.69 -3.58
N PRO A 82 -1.64 6.88 -3.96
CA PRO A 82 -1.22 7.18 -5.33
C PRO A 82 0.23 6.74 -5.65
N CYS A 83 0.93 6.12 -4.70
CA CYS A 83 2.33 5.74 -4.89
C CYS A 83 2.49 4.63 -5.95
N VAL A 84 3.70 4.52 -6.48
CA VAL A 84 4.11 3.44 -7.38
C VAL A 84 5.22 2.66 -6.70
N TYR A 85 5.00 1.35 -6.52
CA TYR A 85 6.03 0.47 -6.01
C TYR A 85 6.95 0.04 -7.15
N THR A 86 8.25 0.29 -6.97
CA THR A 86 9.31 0.01 -7.97
C THR A 86 10.39 -0.94 -7.43
N GLY A 87 10.10 -1.66 -6.35
CA GLY A 87 11.00 -2.70 -5.85
C GLY A 87 10.72 -4.05 -6.50
N ASP A 88 11.55 -5.01 -6.14
CA ASP A 88 11.37 -6.41 -6.55
C ASP A 88 10.04 -6.97 -6.02
N THR A 89 9.57 -8.07 -6.61
CA THR A 89 8.40 -8.77 -6.09
C THR A 89 8.64 -9.24 -4.65
N LEU A 90 7.57 -9.56 -3.92
CA LEU A 90 7.73 -10.09 -2.56
C LEU A 90 8.42 -11.45 -2.62
N GLU A 91 8.11 -12.25 -3.63
CA GLU A 91 8.71 -13.55 -3.90
C GLU A 91 10.23 -13.43 -4.13
N GLU A 92 10.65 -12.55 -5.03
CA GLU A 92 12.07 -12.32 -5.32
C GLU A 92 12.82 -11.78 -4.10
N SER A 93 12.22 -10.83 -3.37
CA SER A 93 12.83 -10.20 -2.21
C SER A 93 13.10 -11.21 -1.08
N HIS A 94 12.25 -12.23 -0.93
CA HIS A 94 12.30 -13.18 0.20
C HIS A 94 12.80 -14.59 -0.18
N LYS A 95 13.11 -14.81 -1.46
CA LYS A 95 13.58 -16.10 -1.99
C LYS A 95 14.76 -16.68 -1.22
N GLY A 96 14.63 -17.94 -0.81
CA GLY A 96 15.72 -18.67 -0.16
C GLY A 96 16.07 -18.21 1.26
N GLN A 97 15.33 -17.26 1.85
CA GLN A 97 15.54 -16.79 3.22
C GLN A 97 15.03 -17.78 4.28
N LYS A 98 14.26 -18.81 3.88
CA LYS A 98 13.69 -19.85 4.76
C LYS A 98 12.87 -19.24 5.91
N LEU A 99 12.06 -18.24 5.58
CA LEU A 99 11.18 -17.59 6.54
C LEU A 99 10.08 -18.55 7.00
N THR A 100 9.77 -18.50 8.30
CA THR A 100 8.74 -19.34 8.91
C THR A 100 7.49 -18.52 9.22
N PRO A 101 6.35 -19.16 9.54
CA PRO A 101 5.20 -18.46 10.08
C PRO A 101 5.51 -17.60 11.31
N SER A 102 6.43 -18.03 12.19
CA SER A 102 6.79 -17.27 13.39
C SER A 102 7.59 -16.01 13.06
N HIS A 103 8.48 -16.04 12.06
CA HIS A 103 9.20 -14.84 11.61
C HIS A 103 8.23 -13.80 11.04
N PHE A 104 7.27 -14.24 10.22
CA PHE A 104 6.25 -13.35 9.67
C PHE A 104 5.38 -12.72 10.78
N ASN A 105 4.94 -13.54 11.73
CA ASN A 105 4.12 -13.04 12.85
C ASN A 105 4.89 -12.03 13.71
N ALA A 106 6.19 -12.26 13.97
CA ALA A 106 7.03 -11.30 14.67
C ALA A 106 7.07 -9.95 13.94
N LEU A 107 7.22 -9.93 12.61
CA LEU A 107 7.16 -8.69 11.83
C LEU A 107 5.79 -7.99 11.94
N VAL A 108 4.70 -8.75 11.89
CA VAL A 108 3.33 -8.23 12.05
C VAL A 108 3.12 -7.61 13.43
N GLU A 109 3.63 -8.24 14.49
CA GLU A 109 3.58 -7.69 15.85
C GLU A 109 4.35 -6.36 15.94
N ASN A 110 5.55 -6.29 15.34
CA ASN A 110 6.34 -5.05 15.29
C ASN A 110 5.61 -3.92 14.53
N LEU A 111 4.85 -4.26 13.49
CA LEU A 111 3.99 -3.32 12.77
C LEU A 111 2.81 -2.84 13.63
N GLN A 112 2.14 -3.75 14.34
CA GLN A 112 1.04 -3.41 15.24
C GLN A 112 1.50 -2.42 16.32
N VAL A 113 2.63 -2.69 16.97
CA VAL A 113 3.22 -1.78 17.98
C VAL A 113 3.52 -0.40 17.39
N ALA A 114 3.99 -0.34 16.14
CA ALA A 114 4.27 0.94 15.48
C ALA A 114 2.98 1.73 15.18
N MET A 115 1.93 1.05 14.70
CA MET A 115 0.62 1.68 14.48
C MET A 115 -0.03 2.16 15.78
N GLU A 116 0.08 1.37 16.86
CA GLU A 116 -0.41 1.75 18.19
C GLU A 116 0.31 3.00 18.71
N SER A 117 1.64 3.06 18.55
CA SER A 117 2.46 4.21 18.97
C SER A 117 2.10 5.48 18.18
N GLU A 118 1.71 5.34 16.91
CA GLU A 118 1.20 6.43 16.06
C GLU A 118 -0.27 6.79 16.32
N GLY A 119 -0.94 6.10 17.25
CA GLY A 119 -2.34 6.36 17.60
C GLY A 119 -3.34 5.95 16.51
N VAL A 120 -2.97 5.03 15.61
CA VAL A 120 -3.87 4.55 14.56
C VAL A 120 -5.01 3.75 15.21
N PRO A 121 -6.29 4.06 14.94
CA PRO A 121 -7.41 3.32 15.52
C PRO A 121 -7.39 1.83 15.13
N THR A 122 -7.71 0.94 16.07
CA THR A 122 -7.75 -0.52 15.83
C THR A 122 -8.52 -0.93 14.57
N PRO A 123 -9.69 -0.34 14.23
CA PRO A 123 -10.37 -0.67 12.97
C PRO A 123 -9.52 -0.38 11.72
N THR A 124 -8.80 0.75 11.71
CA THR A 124 -7.88 1.13 10.63
C THR A 124 -6.67 0.20 10.57
N GLN A 125 -6.09 -0.17 11.72
CA GLN A 125 -5.02 -1.17 11.80
C GLN A 125 -5.45 -2.50 11.18
N ASN A 126 -6.61 -3.01 11.59
CA ASN A 126 -7.16 -4.28 11.11
C ASN A 126 -7.39 -4.28 9.59
N ARG A 127 -7.81 -3.14 9.02
CA ARG A 127 -7.96 -3.00 7.56
C ARG A 127 -6.62 -3.13 6.84
N LEU A 128 -5.55 -2.50 7.34
CA LEU A 128 -4.22 -2.64 6.76
C LEU A 128 -3.71 -4.08 6.89
N LEU A 129 -3.81 -4.67 8.08
CA LEU A 129 -3.39 -6.04 8.35
C LEU A 129 -4.14 -7.06 7.48
N ALA A 130 -5.43 -6.89 7.26
CA ALA A 130 -6.22 -7.74 6.36
C ALA A 130 -5.71 -7.68 4.91
N ARG A 131 -5.34 -6.49 4.42
CA ARG A 131 -4.74 -6.32 3.08
C ARG A 131 -3.32 -6.89 2.99
N LEU A 132 -2.56 -6.91 4.09
CA LEU A 132 -1.22 -7.52 4.13
C LEU A 132 -1.28 -9.05 4.24
N ALA A 133 -2.27 -9.58 4.96
CA ALA A 133 -2.41 -11.02 5.22
C ALA A 133 -2.49 -11.86 3.93
N VAL A 134 -3.13 -11.34 2.87
CA VAL A 134 -3.22 -12.03 1.57
C VAL A 134 -1.87 -12.18 0.87
N LEU A 135 -0.88 -11.36 1.23
CA LEU A 135 0.46 -11.38 0.65
C LEU A 135 1.41 -12.33 1.39
N ARG A 136 0.97 -12.93 2.49
CA ARG A 136 1.82 -13.76 3.36
C ARG A 136 2.52 -14.90 2.62
N GLY A 137 1.82 -15.58 1.70
CA GLY A 137 2.41 -16.68 0.91
C GLY A 137 3.61 -16.22 0.08
N GLN A 138 3.54 -15.00 -0.47
CA GLN A 138 4.61 -14.39 -1.26
C GLN A 138 5.89 -14.11 -0.45
N VAL A 139 5.82 -14.18 0.89
CA VAL A 139 6.95 -13.91 1.79
C VAL A 139 7.56 -15.19 2.32
N ILE A 140 6.74 -16.17 2.72
CA ILE A 140 7.24 -17.35 3.46
C ILE A 140 7.27 -18.65 2.65
N GLU A 141 6.72 -18.67 1.44
CA GLU A 141 6.66 -19.87 0.59
C GLU A 141 7.69 -19.80 -0.56
N GLN A 142 8.85 -19.16 -0.30
CA GLN A 142 9.85 -18.75 -1.29
C GLN A 142 11.22 -19.44 -1.13
#